data_AF-A0A4Z0PIC1-F1
#
_entry.id   AF-A0A4Z0PIC1-F1
#
_cell.length_a   1.000
_cell.length_b   1.000
_cell.length_c   1.000
_cell.angle_alpha   90.00
_cell.angle_beta   90.00
_cell.angle_gamma   90.00
#
_symmetry.space_group_name_H-M   'P 1'
#
loop_
_entity.id
_entity.type
_entity.pdbx_description
1 polymer ?
#
loop_
_entity_poly.entity_id
_entity_poly.type
_entity_poly.pdbx_seq_one_letter_code
_entity_poly.pdbx_strand_id
1 'polypeptide(L)'
;MNWLINSACRIASVPFLSSVLLFAATSCEDPNDLGVELPGTSPINTEFKDYQVLASTILQDSVETLNADRTLVGRVTDVTLGTTMASAVYNLRVSADVLPYKYRDSKLDSVVIVSSFDQVYGSAATPVRFDVYNIAEPLNDKKTYNAGVIDAPSGTSPDAGLTSSLTRTKTEERPNGLKKLIKDANGVKVPGTVDSTNTVVVPDATIRLVLHKDKVRNSALATTLFAALNTSSFNQAKLNEVWRGLRIAPSDNHGNSIVALNRGTGNRVFVYFHATDTTAGSTKPIVPKPYTIRLGTSYGINDPNAPRYYTQISTDLKAPFNQLVDGTKSVSVADNVTYMQEGLGLATKLEIQGLEALKAQSALAINRAELIIPIKSSGTILFPNPTQAFLYEINAKNRVLQRTVNISSVERIVQTNLANPLGQGNEAVVTLFDFGPDNKYYSVVITTYLQAYLANQLGEQAAALMVSPVLRRSLTLNLNRSILDAQNIKLRVYSSKLR
;
A
#
# COMPACT_ATOMS: atom_id res chain seq x y z
N MET A 1 -45.74 14.14 22.71
CA MET A 1 -45.06 14.50 23.97
C MET A 1 -43.94 15.47 23.63
N ASN A 2 -44.03 16.70 24.18
CA ASN A 2 -43.07 17.82 24.36
C ASN A 2 -41.66 17.69 23.73
N TRP A 3 -40.99 18.68 23.12
CA TRP A 3 -41.17 20.10 22.72
C TRP A 3 -39.95 20.41 21.79
N LEU A 4 -40.09 21.10 20.63
CA LEU A 4 -39.52 22.43 20.27
C LEU A 4 -38.34 22.92 21.18
N ILE A 5 -37.20 23.53 20.77
CA ILE A 5 -36.90 24.69 19.90
C ILE A 5 -35.37 24.76 19.61
N ASN A 6 -35.04 25.18 18.37
CA ASN A 6 -33.94 25.98 17.80
C ASN A 6 -32.56 26.24 18.47
N SER A 7 -31.57 26.22 17.57
CA SER A 7 -30.48 27.19 17.32
C SER A 7 -29.71 27.88 18.44
N ALA A 8 -28.38 27.74 18.27
CA ALA A 8 -27.31 28.72 18.48
C ALA A 8 -26.97 29.15 19.91
N CYS A 9 -25.84 28.67 20.42
CA CYS A 9 -24.69 29.53 20.77
C CYS A 9 -23.49 28.75 21.31
N ARG A 10 -22.31 29.17 20.81
CA ARG A 10 -21.05 29.40 21.53
C ARG A 10 -20.36 28.22 22.24
N ILE A 11 -19.25 27.81 21.61
CA ILE A 11 -17.89 27.81 22.16
C ILE A 11 -17.80 27.55 23.67
N ALA A 12 -17.45 26.31 24.01
CA ALA A 12 -16.54 26.00 25.11
C ALA A 12 -15.73 24.77 24.70
N SER A 13 -14.68 25.02 23.90
CA SER A 13 -13.58 24.10 23.70
C SER A 13 -12.81 23.98 25.02
N VAL A 14 -12.87 22.80 25.64
CA VAL A 14 -11.84 22.37 26.59
C VAL A 14 -11.04 21.27 25.90
N PRO A 15 -9.96 21.58 25.17
CA PRO A 15 -8.99 20.58 24.82
C PRO A 15 -8.14 20.29 26.06
N PHE A 16 -8.05 19.00 26.41
CA PHE A 16 -7.04 18.45 27.29
C PHE A 16 -5.66 18.72 26.65
N LEU A 17 -5.05 19.84 27.03
CA LEU A 17 -3.68 20.21 26.71
C LEU A 17 -2.76 19.47 27.67
N SER A 18 -2.06 18.44 27.18
CA SER A 18 -0.91 17.85 27.85
C SER A 18 -0.10 17.02 26.87
N SER A 19 0.38 17.62 25.78
CA SER A 19 1.53 17.12 25.00
C SER A 19 1.87 18.11 23.88
N VAL A 20 2.59 19.19 24.22
CA VAL A 20 3.36 19.95 23.23
C VAL A 20 4.66 20.45 23.88
N LEU A 21 5.73 20.34 23.09
CA LEU A 21 7.00 21.08 23.07
C LEU A 21 8.25 20.28 23.44
N LEU A 22 8.90 19.75 22.41
CA LEU A 22 10.36 19.61 22.39
C LEU A 22 10.89 19.85 20.98
N PHE A 23 12.09 20.43 20.95
CA PHE A 23 12.90 20.84 19.80
C PHE A 23 12.64 22.24 19.21
N ALA A 24 12.93 23.26 20.03
CA ALA A 24 13.76 24.39 19.59
C ALA A 24 14.31 25.20 20.79
N ALA A 25 14.98 24.55 21.75
CA ALA A 25 15.88 25.18 22.69
C ALA A 25 16.68 24.10 23.41
N THR A 26 17.95 24.36 23.69
CA THR A 26 18.75 23.60 24.65
C THR A 26 18.12 23.73 26.04
N SER A 27 17.18 22.85 26.39
CA SER A 27 16.68 22.69 27.76
C SER A 27 17.06 21.30 28.25
N CYS A 28 17.76 21.22 29.39
CA CYS A 28 17.85 20.00 30.19
C CYS A 28 16.43 19.48 30.42
N GLU A 29 16.08 18.34 29.83
CA GLU A 29 14.96 17.55 30.34
C GLU A 29 15.35 17.07 31.74
N ASP A 30 14.53 17.36 32.76
CA ASP A 30 14.72 16.82 34.10
C ASP A 30 14.32 15.33 34.09
N PRO A 31 15.26 14.40 34.30
CA PRO A 31 14.98 12.97 34.25
C PRO A 31 13.98 12.48 35.32
N ASN A 32 13.66 13.32 36.31
CA ASN A 32 12.83 12.96 37.44
C ASN A 32 11.32 13.14 37.20
N ASP A 33 10.90 13.68 36.05
CA ASP A 33 9.47 13.93 35.73
C ASP A 33 8.71 12.66 35.25
N LEU A 34 9.10 11.48 35.76
CA LEU A 34 8.44 10.20 35.50
C LEU A 34 7.29 9.88 36.47
N GLY A 35 6.83 10.86 37.26
CA GLY A 35 5.57 10.76 38.02
C GLY A 35 5.52 9.67 39.09
N VAL A 36 6.65 9.35 39.74
CA VAL A 36 6.69 8.40 40.86
C VAL A 36 7.40 9.05 42.06
N GLU A 37 6.71 9.93 42.78
CA GLU A 37 7.11 10.31 44.14
C GLU A 37 6.49 9.35 45.15
N LEU A 38 7.27 8.38 45.61
CA LEU A 38 6.93 7.54 46.76
C LEU A 38 7.50 8.19 48.04
N PRO A 39 6.66 8.60 49.00
CA PRO A 39 7.14 9.26 50.22
C PRO A 39 8.02 8.31 51.05
N GLY A 40 9.23 8.77 51.39
CA GLY A 40 10.17 8.05 52.27
C GLY A 40 11.29 7.26 51.58
N THR A 41 11.42 7.34 50.26
CA THR A 41 12.57 6.76 49.53
C THR A 41 13.49 7.86 49.02
N SER A 42 14.82 7.71 49.11
CA SER A 42 15.74 8.62 48.41
C SER A 42 15.38 8.61 46.92
N PRO A 43 15.40 9.76 46.22
CA PRO A 43 15.14 9.80 44.79
C PRO A 43 16.03 8.78 44.08
N ILE A 44 15.42 7.84 43.36
CA ILE A 44 16.15 7.02 42.39
C ILE A 44 16.54 8.00 41.28
N ASN A 45 17.80 8.42 41.26
CA ASN A 45 18.29 9.33 40.23
C ASN A 45 18.17 8.60 38.89
N THR A 46 17.21 9.02 38.08
CA THR A 46 17.08 8.53 36.72
C THR A 46 18.01 9.40 35.88
N GLU A 47 18.81 8.79 35.02
CA GLU A 47 19.67 9.51 34.08
C GLU A 47 19.31 9.02 32.68
N PHE A 48 19.34 9.91 31.68
CA PHE A 48 19.24 9.48 30.28
C PHE A 48 20.54 9.72 29.53
N LYS A 49 20.81 8.85 28.56
CA LYS A 49 21.94 8.99 27.63
C LYS A 49 21.47 8.70 26.22
N ASP A 50 21.85 9.58 25.30
CA ASP A 50 21.64 9.38 23.87
C ASP A 50 22.84 8.62 23.29
N TYR A 51 22.57 7.50 22.63
CA TYR A 51 23.54 6.70 21.90
C TYR A 51 23.40 7.01 20.41
N GLN A 52 24.55 7.25 19.76
CA GLN A 52 24.60 7.48 18.32
C GLN A 52 24.19 6.22 17.57
N VAL A 53 23.38 6.39 16.53
CA VAL A 53 22.97 5.32 15.63
C VAL A 53 23.48 5.67 14.23
N LEU A 54 24.42 4.88 13.72
CA LEU A 54 24.86 5.03 12.34
C LEU A 54 23.80 4.42 11.42
N ALA A 55 23.48 5.11 10.32
CA ALA A 55 22.45 4.67 9.42
C ALA A 55 22.87 4.69 7.94
N SER A 56 22.37 3.71 7.20
CA SER A 56 22.62 3.57 5.77
C SER A 56 21.43 2.90 5.08
N THR A 57 21.25 3.18 3.79
CA THR A 57 20.21 2.54 2.99
C THR A 57 20.68 1.17 2.52
N ILE A 58 19.81 0.17 2.61
CA ILE A 58 20.02 -1.18 2.09
C ILE A 58 18.83 -1.58 1.21
N LEU A 59 19.03 -2.58 0.36
CA LEU A 59 17.97 -3.21 -0.42
C LEU A 59 17.70 -4.60 0.14
N GLN A 60 16.46 -4.83 0.54
CA GLN A 60 15.98 -6.13 1.00
C GLN A 60 15.81 -7.11 -0.16
N ASP A 61 15.68 -8.40 0.17
CA ASP A 61 15.19 -9.38 -0.79
C ASP A 61 13.81 -9.00 -1.32
N SER A 62 13.52 -9.42 -2.55
CA SER A 62 12.25 -9.14 -3.23
C SER A 62 11.05 -9.47 -2.32
N VAL A 63 10.12 -8.52 -2.24
CA VAL A 63 8.88 -8.67 -1.48
C VAL A 63 7.84 -9.39 -2.34
N GLU A 64 7.06 -10.28 -1.72
CA GLU A 64 5.95 -10.95 -2.37
C GLU A 64 4.86 -9.95 -2.74
N THR A 65 4.44 -9.97 -4.00
CA THR A 65 3.38 -9.08 -4.52
C THR A 65 2.19 -9.88 -5.04
N LEU A 66 2.25 -11.20 -4.96
CA LEU A 66 1.18 -12.11 -5.30
C LEU A 66 -0.04 -11.82 -4.43
N ASN A 67 -1.17 -11.57 -5.09
CA ASN A 67 -2.46 -11.32 -4.46
C ASN A 67 -2.42 -10.22 -3.38
N ALA A 68 -1.51 -9.26 -3.51
CA ALA A 68 -1.46 -8.07 -2.67
C ALA A 68 -2.78 -7.28 -2.74
N ASP A 69 -3.07 -6.44 -1.74
CA ASP A 69 -4.27 -5.62 -1.59
C ASP A 69 -4.52 -4.64 -2.75
N ARG A 70 -3.45 -4.30 -3.47
CA ARG A 70 -3.41 -3.43 -4.63
C ARG A 70 -2.50 -4.03 -5.70
N THR A 71 -2.67 -3.53 -6.92
CA THR A 71 -1.72 -3.71 -8.01
C THR A 71 -1.22 -2.35 -8.47
N LEU A 72 0.06 -2.24 -8.82
CA LEU A 72 0.65 -0.96 -9.21
C LEU A 72 0.94 -0.93 -10.71
N VAL A 73 0.60 0.18 -11.36
CA VAL A 73 0.90 0.38 -12.79
C VAL A 73 1.38 1.79 -13.02
N GLY A 74 2.52 1.93 -13.68
CA GLY A 74 3.01 3.21 -14.14
C GLY A 74 4.53 3.36 -14.05
N ARG A 75 4.99 4.59 -14.21
CA ARG A 75 6.39 4.96 -14.15
C ARG A 75 6.52 6.32 -13.45
N VAL A 76 7.43 6.42 -12.50
CA VAL A 76 7.78 7.66 -11.83
C VAL A 76 9.29 7.79 -11.77
N THR A 77 9.79 8.98 -12.05
CA THR A 77 11.22 9.28 -12.04
C THR A 77 11.55 10.11 -10.81
N ASP A 78 12.43 9.59 -9.97
CA ASP A 78 13.02 10.29 -8.85
C ASP A 78 14.41 10.81 -9.26
N VAL A 79 14.70 12.06 -8.92
CA VAL A 79 15.99 12.69 -9.27
C VAL A 79 17.16 12.01 -8.57
N THR A 80 16.96 11.50 -7.36
CA THR A 80 17.96 10.93 -6.47
C THR A 80 18.06 9.42 -6.60
N LEU A 81 16.94 8.70 -6.42
CA LEU A 81 16.95 7.24 -6.42
C LEU A 81 16.93 6.65 -7.84
N GLY A 82 16.32 7.33 -8.81
CA GLY A 82 16.21 6.85 -10.19
C GLY A 82 14.77 6.57 -10.63
N THR A 83 14.59 5.68 -11.60
CA THR A 83 13.29 5.50 -12.26
C THR A 83 12.61 4.23 -11.79
N THR A 84 11.47 4.37 -11.12
CA THR A 84 10.64 3.23 -10.70
C THR A 84 9.57 2.94 -11.75
N MET A 85 9.44 1.68 -12.13
CA MET A 85 8.43 1.16 -13.03
C MET A 85 7.65 0.03 -12.35
N ALA A 86 6.32 0.09 -12.46
CA ALA A 86 5.43 -0.95 -12.00
C ALA A 86 4.53 -1.46 -13.13
N SER A 87 4.31 -2.77 -13.19
CA SER A 87 3.39 -3.43 -14.12
C SER A 87 2.53 -4.43 -13.36
N ALA A 88 1.23 -4.42 -13.64
CA ALA A 88 0.29 -5.37 -13.05
C ALA A 88 0.09 -6.55 -14.01
N VAL A 89 0.09 -7.77 -13.47
CA VAL A 89 -0.11 -8.99 -14.25
C VAL A 89 -1.27 -9.78 -13.64
N TYR A 90 -2.23 -10.18 -14.47
CA TYR A 90 -3.48 -10.81 -14.04
C TYR A 90 -3.77 -12.09 -14.83
N ASN A 91 -4.19 -13.13 -14.11
CA ASN A 91 -5.05 -14.16 -14.68
C ASN A 91 -6.46 -13.61 -14.88
N LEU A 92 -7.22 -14.28 -15.75
CA LEU A 92 -8.60 -13.91 -16.08
C LEU A 92 -9.56 -14.97 -15.60
N ARG A 93 -10.73 -14.55 -15.10
CA ARG A 93 -11.81 -15.47 -14.75
C ARG A 93 -13.12 -15.07 -15.40
N VAL A 94 -13.82 -16.07 -15.92
CA VAL A 94 -15.18 -15.91 -16.45
C VAL A 94 -16.13 -15.45 -15.34
N SER A 95 -17.15 -14.67 -15.71
CA SER A 95 -18.24 -14.29 -14.81
C SER A 95 -19.51 -15.04 -15.16
N ALA A 96 -20.45 -15.09 -14.22
CA ALA A 96 -21.79 -15.67 -14.39
C ALA A 96 -22.77 -14.74 -15.15
N ASP A 97 -22.25 -13.93 -16.08
CA ASP A 97 -23.05 -13.00 -16.87
C ASP A 97 -23.75 -13.71 -18.04
N VAL A 98 -24.80 -13.08 -18.56
CA VAL A 98 -25.52 -13.59 -19.73
C VAL A 98 -24.63 -13.43 -20.97
N LEU A 99 -24.35 -14.55 -21.64
CA LEU A 99 -23.51 -14.57 -22.83
C LEU A 99 -24.21 -13.93 -24.04
N PRO A 100 -23.47 -13.22 -24.93
CA PRO A 100 -24.00 -12.67 -26.18
C PRO A 100 -24.73 -13.69 -27.08
N TYR A 101 -24.35 -14.97 -27.06
CA TYR A 101 -24.99 -16.00 -27.89
C TYR A 101 -26.48 -16.20 -27.58
N LYS A 102 -26.93 -15.81 -26.39
CA LYS A 102 -28.33 -15.92 -25.98
C LYS A 102 -29.23 -14.86 -26.63
N TYR A 103 -28.64 -13.90 -27.34
CA TYR A 103 -29.35 -12.85 -28.07
C TYR A 103 -29.23 -13.04 -29.58
N ARG A 104 -30.11 -12.38 -30.33
CA ARG A 104 -30.08 -12.40 -31.80
C ARG A 104 -29.25 -11.22 -32.31
N ASP A 105 -28.53 -11.42 -33.42
CA ASP A 105 -27.76 -10.36 -34.10
C ASP A 105 -26.81 -9.57 -33.18
N SER A 106 -26.21 -10.24 -32.19
CA SER A 106 -25.29 -9.64 -31.22
C SER A 106 -24.07 -9.02 -31.92
N LYS A 107 -23.79 -7.74 -31.64
CA LYS A 107 -22.70 -6.96 -32.22
C LYS A 107 -21.90 -6.24 -31.15
N LEU A 108 -20.58 -6.36 -31.23
CA LEU A 108 -19.63 -5.74 -30.31
C LEU A 108 -19.68 -4.21 -30.43
N ASP A 109 -19.82 -3.53 -29.29
CA ASP A 109 -19.76 -2.07 -29.21
C ASP A 109 -18.39 -1.61 -28.68
N SER A 110 -17.99 -2.13 -27.52
CA SER A 110 -16.72 -1.76 -26.90
C SER A 110 -16.22 -2.80 -25.91
N VAL A 111 -14.91 -2.88 -25.78
CA VAL A 111 -14.23 -3.65 -24.74
C VAL A 111 -13.38 -2.70 -23.93
N VAL A 112 -13.62 -2.63 -22.62
CA VAL A 112 -12.99 -1.66 -21.73
C VAL A 112 -12.50 -2.36 -20.47
N ILE A 113 -11.20 -2.24 -20.18
CA ILE A 113 -10.67 -2.57 -18.86
C ILE A 113 -11.02 -1.42 -17.93
N VAL A 114 -11.72 -1.70 -16.85
CA VAL A 114 -12.03 -0.74 -15.80
C VAL A 114 -11.34 -1.22 -14.53
N SER A 115 -10.69 -0.29 -13.83
CA SER A 115 -10.11 -0.52 -12.52
C SER A 115 -10.26 0.73 -11.68
N SER A 116 -10.64 0.57 -10.42
CA SER A 116 -10.62 1.70 -9.47
C SER A 116 -9.22 1.89 -8.90
N PHE A 117 -8.91 3.12 -8.52
CA PHE A 117 -7.67 3.46 -7.84
C PHE A 117 -7.96 4.28 -6.60
N ASP A 118 -7.07 4.20 -5.62
CA ASP A 118 -7.18 4.93 -4.36
C ASP A 118 -5.88 5.65 -3.97
N GLN A 119 -4.83 5.49 -4.77
CA GLN A 119 -3.55 6.18 -4.58
C GLN A 119 -2.89 6.46 -5.93
N VAL A 120 -2.29 7.64 -6.05
CA VAL A 120 -1.41 8.03 -7.16
C VAL A 120 -0.09 8.52 -6.55
N TYR A 121 1.01 7.88 -6.94
CA TYR A 121 2.37 8.37 -6.65
C TYR A 121 2.81 9.25 -7.79
N GLY A 122 3.52 10.35 -7.52
CA GLY A 122 3.84 11.37 -8.51
C GLY A 122 2.66 12.31 -8.80
N SER A 123 2.36 12.58 -10.07
CA SER A 123 1.37 13.58 -10.47
C SER A 123 0.08 12.97 -11.03
N ALA A 124 -1.07 13.37 -10.49
CA ALA A 124 -2.38 13.04 -11.04
C ALA A 124 -2.84 14.02 -12.15
N ALA A 125 -2.08 15.09 -12.42
CA ALA A 125 -2.50 16.15 -13.35
C ALA A 125 -2.43 15.70 -14.82
N THR A 126 -1.53 14.77 -15.13
CA THR A 126 -1.40 14.21 -16.48
C THR A 126 -2.17 12.89 -16.59
N PRO A 127 -2.92 12.66 -17.68
CA PRO A 127 -3.51 11.34 -17.93
C PRO A 127 -2.44 10.24 -17.90
N VAL A 128 -2.81 9.06 -17.44
CA VAL A 128 -1.96 7.88 -17.57
C VAL A 128 -2.05 7.31 -18.98
N ARG A 129 -0.98 6.68 -19.43
CA ARG A 129 -0.91 5.97 -20.70
C ARG A 129 -0.31 4.59 -20.48
N PHE A 130 -1.10 3.57 -20.77
CA PHE A 130 -0.75 2.17 -20.52
C PHE A 130 -0.86 1.33 -21.79
N ASP A 131 -0.04 0.30 -21.83
CA ASP A 131 -0.08 -0.74 -22.84
C ASP A 131 -0.58 -2.04 -22.20
N VAL A 132 -1.41 -2.77 -22.94
CA VAL A 132 -1.92 -4.07 -22.53
C VAL A 132 -1.22 -5.14 -23.36
N TYR A 133 -0.68 -6.14 -22.68
CA TYR A 133 0.03 -7.27 -23.26
C TYR A 133 -0.68 -8.56 -22.92
N ASN A 134 -0.73 -9.51 -23.86
CA ASN A 134 -1.06 -10.90 -23.54
C ASN A 134 0.13 -11.55 -22.85
N ILE A 135 -0.13 -12.34 -21.81
CA ILE A 135 0.91 -13.18 -21.19
C ILE A 135 1.02 -14.52 -21.91
N ALA A 136 2.24 -15.05 -22.02
CA ALA A 136 2.49 -16.31 -22.71
C ALA A 136 1.78 -17.50 -22.06
N GLU A 137 1.76 -17.58 -20.73
CA GLU A 137 1.12 -18.65 -19.97
C GLU A 137 0.39 -18.07 -18.75
N PRO A 138 -0.73 -18.67 -18.30
CA PRO A 138 -1.37 -18.28 -17.05
C PRO A 138 -0.42 -18.40 -15.85
N LEU A 139 -0.65 -17.57 -14.83
CA LEU A 139 0.10 -17.64 -13.58
C LEU A 139 -0.09 -18.99 -12.89
N ASN A 140 1.02 -19.58 -12.47
CA ASN A 140 1.10 -20.91 -11.88
C ASN A 140 0.69 -20.90 -10.40
N ASP A 141 -0.16 -21.85 -10.02
CA ASP A 141 -0.73 -21.91 -8.67
C ASP A 141 0.30 -22.25 -7.58
N LYS A 142 1.37 -22.97 -7.93
CA LYS A 142 2.42 -23.44 -7.03
C LYS A 142 3.62 -22.49 -6.97
N LYS A 143 3.59 -21.39 -7.72
CA LYS A 143 4.70 -20.44 -7.82
C LYS A 143 4.42 -19.18 -7.00
N THR A 144 5.43 -18.73 -6.27
CA THR A 144 5.46 -17.42 -5.61
C THR A 144 5.84 -16.35 -6.62
N TYR A 145 5.13 -15.22 -6.59
CA TYR A 145 5.39 -14.07 -7.47
C TYR A 145 5.75 -12.84 -6.64
N ASN A 146 6.93 -12.29 -6.91
CA ASN A 146 7.51 -11.17 -6.16
C ASN A 146 7.71 -9.96 -7.08
N ALA A 147 7.98 -8.79 -6.48
CA ALA A 147 8.23 -7.54 -7.19
C ALA A 147 9.25 -7.67 -8.35
N GLY A 148 10.38 -8.37 -8.15
CA GLY A 148 11.45 -8.49 -9.15
C GLY A 148 11.23 -9.56 -10.23
N VAL A 149 10.15 -10.34 -10.17
CA VAL A 149 9.92 -11.47 -11.08
C VAL A 149 9.45 -10.98 -12.46
N ILE A 150 10.20 -11.31 -13.52
CA ILE A 150 9.86 -11.04 -14.93
C ILE A 150 9.42 -12.33 -15.64
N ASP A 151 8.55 -13.10 -15.01
CA ASP A 151 8.21 -14.46 -15.47
C ASP A 151 7.04 -14.53 -16.44
N ALA A 152 6.51 -13.39 -16.88
CA ALA A 152 5.50 -13.35 -17.93
C ALA A 152 6.14 -12.78 -19.21
N PRO A 153 6.66 -13.63 -20.13
CA PRO A 153 7.04 -13.19 -21.46
C PRO A 153 5.86 -12.43 -22.04
N SER A 154 6.08 -11.14 -22.27
CA SER A 154 5.10 -10.27 -22.89
C SER A 154 5.23 -10.49 -24.40
N GLY A 155 4.15 -10.93 -25.06
CA GLY A 155 4.11 -10.92 -26.52
C GLY A 155 4.12 -9.49 -27.07
N THR A 156 3.88 -9.30 -28.37
CA THR A 156 3.56 -7.98 -28.92
C THR A 156 2.34 -7.40 -28.22
N SER A 157 2.35 -6.12 -27.82
CA SER A 157 1.16 -5.47 -27.26
C SER A 157 0.04 -5.45 -28.31
N PRO A 158 -1.10 -6.15 -28.11
CA PRO A 158 -2.25 -6.01 -28.99
C PRO A 158 -2.85 -4.59 -28.92
N ASP A 159 -2.66 -3.88 -27.80
CA ASP A 159 -3.36 -2.64 -27.48
C ASP A 159 -2.43 -1.67 -26.74
N ALA A 160 -1.72 -0.85 -27.51
CA ALA A 160 -0.79 0.16 -26.99
C ALA A 160 -1.42 1.56 -26.88
N GLY A 161 -0.82 2.38 -26.01
CA GLY A 161 -1.08 3.80 -25.85
C GLY A 161 -2.47 4.14 -25.30
N LEU A 162 -3.05 3.27 -24.47
CA LEU A 162 -4.37 3.45 -23.89
C LEU A 162 -4.33 4.55 -22.83
N THR A 163 -5.08 5.62 -23.06
CA THR A 163 -5.04 6.81 -22.20
C THR A 163 -6.23 6.85 -21.25
N SER A 164 -6.01 7.21 -19.99
CA SER A 164 -7.07 7.46 -19.00
C SER A 164 -6.77 8.67 -18.13
N SER A 165 -7.78 9.50 -17.88
CA SER A 165 -7.67 10.64 -16.97
C SER A 165 -7.81 10.18 -15.52
N LEU A 166 -6.97 10.73 -14.63
CA LEU A 166 -7.01 10.51 -13.19
C LEU A 166 -7.88 11.54 -12.44
N THR A 167 -8.43 12.52 -13.15
CA THR A 167 -9.19 13.64 -12.59
C THR A 167 -10.64 13.63 -13.04
N ARG A 168 -11.16 12.46 -13.43
CA ARG A 168 -12.53 12.29 -13.87
C ARG A 168 -13.49 12.62 -12.72
N THR A 169 -14.67 13.11 -13.07
CA THR A 169 -15.77 13.30 -12.13
C THR A 169 -17.00 12.55 -12.60
N LYS A 170 -17.81 12.10 -11.65
CA LYS A 170 -19.13 11.52 -11.90
C LYS A 170 -20.17 12.21 -11.04
N THR A 171 -21.41 11.99 -11.41
CA THR A 171 -22.56 12.53 -10.69
C THR A 171 -23.17 11.42 -9.82
N GLU A 172 -23.37 11.71 -8.54
CA GLU A 172 -24.02 10.81 -7.58
C GLU A 172 -25.27 11.48 -7.00
N GLU A 173 -26.33 10.71 -6.80
CA GLU A 173 -27.48 11.13 -6.02
C GLU A 173 -27.24 10.84 -4.54
N ARG A 174 -27.31 11.89 -3.69
CA ARG A 174 -27.14 11.77 -2.25
C ARG A 174 -28.43 12.15 -1.52
N PRO A 175 -28.85 11.41 -0.49
CA PRO A 175 -30.00 11.81 0.33
C PRO A 175 -29.79 13.22 0.87
N ASN A 176 -30.79 14.08 0.72
CA ASN A 176 -30.74 15.46 1.20
C ASN A 176 -31.38 15.66 2.58
N GLY A 177 -31.72 14.57 3.27
CA GLY A 177 -32.37 14.58 4.57
C GLY A 177 -33.87 14.91 4.54
N LEU A 178 -34.46 15.12 3.36
CA LEU A 178 -35.90 15.32 3.18
C LEU A 178 -36.55 14.06 2.60
N LYS A 179 -37.85 13.87 2.86
CA LYS A 179 -38.64 12.82 2.20
C LYS A 179 -39.15 13.29 0.85
N LYS A 180 -39.18 12.40 -0.14
CA LYS A 180 -39.82 12.66 -1.43
C LYS A 180 -41.32 12.83 -1.23
N LEU A 181 -41.89 13.92 -1.72
CA LEU A 181 -43.32 14.16 -1.64
C LEU A 181 -44.08 13.22 -2.57
N ILE A 182 -45.10 12.55 -2.02
CA ILE A 182 -46.07 11.72 -2.74
C ILE A 182 -47.45 12.36 -2.64
N LYS A 183 -48.35 12.06 -3.58
CA LYS A 183 -49.75 12.47 -3.45
C LYS A 183 -50.49 11.45 -2.59
N ASP A 184 -51.22 11.91 -1.58
CA ASP A 184 -52.17 11.08 -0.84
C ASP A 184 -53.43 10.78 -1.67
N ALA A 185 -54.39 10.03 -1.09
CA ALA A 185 -55.64 9.66 -1.75
C ALA A 185 -56.49 10.87 -2.20
N ASN A 186 -56.25 12.05 -1.63
CA ASN A 186 -56.94 13.30 -1.96
C ASN A 186 -56.12 14.20 -2.89
N GLY A 187 -54.96 13.72 -3.38
CA GLY A 187 -54.09 14.46 -4.28
C GLY A 187 -53.17 15.47 -3.60
N VAL A 188 -53.14 15.53 -2.26
CA VAL A 188 -52.29 16.45 -1.48
C VAL A 188 -50.88 15.90 -1.39
N LYS A 189 -49.87 16.76 -1.59
CA LYS A 189 -48.46 16.37 -1.47
C LYS A 189 -48.09 16.19 0.00
N VAL A 190 -47.80 14.95 0.41
CA VAL A 190 -47.35 14.57 1.75
C VAL A 190 -45.96 13.90 1.69
N PRO A 191 -45.14 13.97 2.75
CA PRO A 191 -43.89 13.23 2.84
C PRO A 191 -44.10 11.72 2.65
N GLY A 192 -43.42 11.12 1.66
CA GLY A 192 -43.41 9.67 1.45
C GLY A 192 -42.38 8.95 2.32
N THR A 193 -42.15 7.66 2.05
CA THR A 193 -41.19 6.82 2.78
C THR A 193 -39.76 6.89 2.23
N VAL A 194 -39.62 7.25 0.95
CA VAL A 194 -38.34 7.35 0.24
C VAL A 194 -37.71 8.73 0.45
N ASP A 195 -36.40 8.77 0.66
CA ASP A 195 -35.66 10.04 0.77
C ASP A 195 -35.57 10.75 -0.59
N SER A 196 -35.66 12.07 -0.55
CA SER A 196 -35.33 12.95 -1.65
C SER A 196 -33.81 13.02 -1.80
N THR A 197 -33.34 13.14 -3.04
CA THR A 197 -31.92 13.14 -3.37
C THR A 197 -31.52 14.45 -4.01
N ASN A 198 -30.29 14.88 -3.74
CA ASN A 198 -29.61 15.95 -4.47
C ASN A 198 -28.51 15.33 -5.34
N THR A 199 -28.34 15.90 -6.52
CA THR A 199 -27.29 15.54 -7.47
C THR A 199 -25.98 16.22 -7.07
N VAL A 200 -24.93 15.45 -6.78
CA VAL A 200 -23.62 15.95 -6.36
C VAL A 200 -22.54 15.44 -7.32
N VAL A 201 -21.61 16.32 -7.71
CA VAL A 201 -20.43 15.93 -8.50
C VAL A 201 -19.33 15.46 -7.56
N VAL A 202 -18.80 14.26 -7.81
CA VAL A 202 -17.77 13.61 -7.00
C VAL A 202 -16.62 13.12 -7.87
N PRO A 203 -15.41 12.92 -7.32
CA PRO A 203 -14.33 12.27 -8.04
C PRO A 203 -14.73 10.86 -8.53
N ASP A 204 -14.38 10.56 -9.78
CA ASP A 204 -14.48 9.24 -10.40
C ASP A 204 -13.09 8.61 -10.43
N ALA A 205 -12.71 7.95 -9.32
CA ALA A 205 -11.41 7.31 -9.15
C ALA A 205 -11.33 5.96 -9.90
N THR A 206 -11.61 5.99 -11.21
CA THR A 206 -11.54 4.83 -12.10
C THR A 206 -10.67 5.11 -13.31
N ILE A 207 -9.76 4.19 -13.61
CA ILE A 207 -9.12 4.12 -14.92
C ILE A 207 -10.00 3.28 -15.86
N ARG A 208 -10.09 3.73 -17.10
CA ARG A 208 -10.80 3.06 -18.20
C ARG A 208 -9.86 2.97 -19.39
N LEU A 209 -9.41 1.76 -19.71
CA LEU A 209 -8.56 1.47 -20.86
C LEU A 209 -9.42 0.85 -21.95
N VAL A 210 -9.70 1.62 -23.01
CA VAL A 210 -10.58 1.21 -24.11
C VAL A 210 -9.79 0.38 -25.11
N LEU A 211 -9.94 -0.95 -25.06
CA LEU A 211 -9.30 -1.87 -26.01
C LEU A 211 -9.98 -1.79 -27.37
N HIS A 212 -11.31 -1.83 -27.38
CA HIS A 212 -12.12 -1.75 -28.59
C HIS A 212 -13.24 -0.73 -28.40
N LYS A 213 -13.54 0.01 -29.46
CA LYS A 213 -14.74 0.83 -29.57
C LYS A 213 -15.08 0.98 -31.04
N ASP A 214 -16.29 0.60 -31.44
CA ASP A 214 -16.72 0.65 -32.83
C ASP A 214 -16.38 2.00 -33.47
N LYS A 215 -15.78 1.96 -34.66
CA LYS A 215 -15.29 3.11 -35.46
C LYS A 215 -14.27 4.04 -34.78
N VAL A 216 -13.81 3.74 -33.57
CA VAL A 216 -12.84 4.56 -32.82
C VAL A 216 -11.53 3.82 -32.62
N ARG A 217 -11.58 2.54 -32.24
CA ARG A 217 -10.41 1.70 -32.02
C ARG A 217 -10.78 0.24 -32.27
N ASN A 218 -9.95 -0.44 -33.05
CA ASN A 218 -10.10 -1.87 -33.31
C ASN A 218 -9.00 -2.65 -32.58
N SER A 219 -9.41 -3.69 -31.86
CA SER A 219 -8.52 -4.64 -31.17
C SER A 219 -8.86 -6.03 -31.67
N ALA A 220 -7.88 -6.70 -32.29
CA ALA A 220 -8.05 -8.07 -32.78
C ALA A 220 -8.41 -9.02 -31.65
N LEU A 221 -7.77 -8.85 -30.48
CA LEU A 221 -8.08 -9.59 -29.26
C LEU A 221 -9.55 -9.42 -28.86
N ALA A 222 -10.07 -8.19 -28.86
CA ALA A 222 -11.46 -7.92 -28.52
C ALA A 222 -12.44 -8.58 -29.51
N THR A 223 -12.14 -8.56 -30.81
CA THR A 223 -12.96 -9.23 -31.83
C THR A 223 -12.96 -10.74 -31.65
N THR A 224 -11.79 -11.36 -31.44
CA THR A 224 -11.67 -12.81 -31.18
C THR A 224 -12.39 -13.21 -29.88
N LEU A 225 -12.23 -12.41 -28.82
CA LEU A 225 -12.94 -12.62 -27.56
C LEU A 225 -14.45 -12.56 -27.74
N PHE A 226 -14.97 -11.55 -28.43
CA PHE A 226 -16.41 -11.42 -28.67
C PHE A 226 -16.96 -12.58 -29.50
N ALA A 227 -16.23 -13.01 -30.53
CA ALA A 227 -16.60 -14.19 -31.31
C ALA A 227 -16.71 -15.45 -30.43
N ALA A 228 -15.78 -15.64 -29.48
CA ALA A 228 -15.84 -16.74 -28.53
C ALA A 228 -17.00 -16.61 -27.52
N LEU A 229 -17.30 -15.40 -27.05
CA LEU A 229 -18.44 -15.11 -26.16
C LEU A 229 -19.79 -15.36 -26.86
N ASN A 230 -19.83 -15.23 -28.18
CA ASN A 230 -21.01 -15.46 -28.99
C ASN A 230 -21.22 -16.95 -29.35
N THR A 231 -20.66 -17.87 -28.57
CA THR A 231 -20.91 -19.31 -28.68
C THR A 231 -21.50 -19.87 -27.38
N SER A 232 -22.23 -20.98 -27.48
CA SER A 232 -22.79 -21.68 -26.30
C SER A 232 -21.75 -22.41 -25.47
N SER A 233 -20.56 -22.66 -26.01
CA SER A 233 -19.48 -23.42 -25.38
C SER A 233 -18.48 -22.56 -24.60
N PHE A 234 -18.71 -21.24 -24.51
CA PHE A 234 -17.81 -20.35 -23.78
C PHE A 234 -17.73 -20.72 -22.30
N ASN A 235 -16.51 -21.02 -21.84
CA ASN A 235 -16.19 -21.40 -20.47
C ASN A 235 -14.77 -20.94 -20.13
N GLN A 236 -14.28 -21.26 -18.93
CA GLN A 236 -12.93 -20.86 -18.49
C GLN A 236 -11.81 -21.41 -19.39
N ALA A 237 -11.94 -22.64 -19.91
CA ALA A 237 -10.94 -23.20 -20.81
C ALA A 237 -10.90 -22.43 -22.14
N LYS A 238 -12.08 -22.06 -22.68
CA LYS A 238 -12.14 -21.24 -23.91
C LYS A 238 -11.63 -19.83 -23.69
N LEU A 239 -11.88 -19.24 -22.52
CA LEU A 239 -11.27 -17.96 -22.14
C LEU A 239 -9.74 -18.07 -22.13
N ASN A 240 -9.18 -19.10 -21.48
CA ASN A 240 -7.72 -19.27 -21.42
C ASN A 240 -7.10 -19.49 -22.81
N GLU A 241 -7.79 -20.15 -23.74
CA GLU A 241 -7.32 -20.32 -25.12
C GLU A 241 -7.23 -18.99 -25.87
N VAL A 242 -8.26 -18.14 -25.75
CA VAL A 242 -8.35 -16.86 -26.46
C VAL A 242 -7.55 -15.76 -25.76
N TRP A 243 -7.50 -15.80 -24.42
CA TRP A 243 -6.86 -14.78 -23.59
C TRP A 243 -6.31 -15.42 -22.30
N ARG A 244 -5.04 -15.81 -22.35
CA ARG A 244 -4.35 -16.53 -21.26
C ARG A 244 -4.18 -15.72 -19.98
N GLY A 245 -4.26 -14.41 -20.10
CA GLY A 245 -3.96 -13.44 -19.06
C GLY A 245 -3.50 -12.13 -19.68
N LEU A 246 -3.40 -11.09 -18.85
CA LEU A 246 -2.96 -9.79 -19.32
C LEU A 246 -1.93 -9.17 -18.39
N ARG A 247 -1.02 -8.39 -18.98
CA ARG A 247 -0.12 -7.48 -18.29
C ARG A 247 -0.46 -6.04 -18.68
N ILE A 248 -0.60 -5.16 -17.70
CA ILE A 248 -0.75 -3.72 -17.90
C ILE A 248 0.58 -3.07 -17.49
N ALA A 249 1.19 -2.34 -18.41
CA ALA A 249 2.46 -1.66 -18.19
C ALA A 249 2.38 -0.19 -18.65
N PRO A 250 3.21 0.72 -18.13
CA PRO A 250 3.34 2.07 -18.69
C PRO A 250 3.78 2.01 -20.16
N SER A 251 3.16 2.81 -21.01
CA SER A 251 3.66 3.03 -22.37
C SER A 251 5.04 3.67 -22.33
N ASP A 252 5.85 3.40 -23.36
CA ASP A 252 7.16 4.03 -23.50
C ASP A 252 7.07 5.56 -23.46
N ASN A 253 8.06 6.17 -22.81
CA ASN A 253 8.20 7.62 -22.61
C ASN A 253 7.03 8.29 -21.88
N HIS A 254 6.08 7.53 -21.33
CA HIS A 254 5.01 8.06 -20.48
C HIS A 254 5.30 7.71 -19.02
N GLY A 255 5.64 8.72 -18.22
CA GLY A 255 6.00 8.48 -16.83
C GLY A 255 6.03 9.75 -16.01
N ASN A 256 4.99 9.94 -15.20
CA ASN A 256 4.93 10.94 -14.12
C ASN A 256 4.19 10.39 -12.90
N SER A 257 3.70 9.16 -12.98
CA SER A 257 2.85 8.60 -11.95
C SER A 257 2.84 7.08 -11.96
N ILE A 258 2.72 6.52 -10.75
CA ILE A 258 2.31 5.13 -10.55
C ILE A 258 0.95 5.16 -9.87
N VAL A 259 -0.01 4.42 -10.42
CA VAL A 259 -1.37 4.34 -9.89
C VAL A 259 -1.53 3.02 -9.16
N ALA A 260 -2.07 3.08 -7.94
CA ALA A 260 -2.44 1.89 -7.19
C ALA A 260 -3.88 1.50 -7.51
N LEU A 261 -4.02 0.42 -8.27
CA LEU A 261 -5.30 -0.16 -8.64
C LEU A 261 -5.76 -1.07 -7.49
N ASN A 262 -6.90 -0.75 -6.89
CA ASN A 262 -7.41 -1.44 -5.70
C ASN A 262 -8.11 -2.76 -6.07
N ARG A 263 -8.23 -3.74 -5.16
CA ARG A 263 -8.98 -5.01 -5.40
C ARG A 263 -10.50 -4.86 -5.33
N GLY A 264 -11.05 -3.83 -5.99
CA GLY A 264 -12.49 -3.59 -6.00
C GLY A 264 -13.24 -4.53 -6.94
N THR A 265 -14.57 -4.60 -6.77
CA THR A 265 -15.50 -5.19 -7.76
C THR A 265 -15.43 -4.47 -9.12
N GLY A 266 -14.79 -3.30 -9.18
CA GLY A 266 -14.54 -2.53 -10.39
C GLY A 266 -13.44 -3.09 -11.30
N ASN A 267 -12.54 -3.96 -10.82
CA ASN A 267 -11.43 -4.50 -11.62
C ASN A 267 -11.89 -5.60 -12.58
N ARG A 268 -12.40 -5.18 -13.73
CA ARG A 268 -13.00 -6.07 -14.72
C ARG A 268 -12.73 -5.58 -16.13
N VAL A 269 -12.73 -6.53 -17.05
CA VAL A 269 -12.95 -6.24 -18.47
C VAL A 269 -14.45 -6.25 -18.71
N PHE A 270 -14.97 -5.19 -19.30
CA PHE A 270 -16.36 -5.07 -19.72
C PHE A 270 -16.44 -5.23 -21.22
N VAL A 271 -17.29 -6.14 -21.68
CA VAL A 271 -17.61 -6.36 -23.10
C VAL A 271 -19.04 -5.87 -23.31
N TYR A 272 -19.16 -4.67 -23.87
CA TYR A 272 -20.43 -4.05 -24.24
C TYR A 272 -20.81 -4.47 -25.65
N PHE A 273 -22.09 -4.77 -25.84
CA PHE A 273 -22.66 -5.16 -27.11
C PHE A 273 -24.12 -4.75 -27.17
N HIS A 274 -24.61 -4.57 -28.39
CA HIS A 274 -26.04 -4.45 -28.68
C HIS A 274 -26.53 -5.69 -29.41
N ALA A 275 -27.82 -5.95 -29.32
CA ALA A 275 -28.43 -7.12 -29.93
C ALA A 275 -29.90 -6.83 -30.28
N THR A 276 -30.52 -7.77 -30.96
CA THR A 276 -31.98 -7.81 -31.15
C THR A 276 -32.62 -8.64 -30.03
N ASP A 277 -33.84 -8.27 -29.63
CA ASP A 277 -34.65 -9.00 -28.66
C ASP A 277 -34.70 -10.52 -28.96
N THR A 278 -34.68 -11.33 -27.90
CA THR A 278 -34.63 -12.81 -27.98
C THR A 278 -35.92 -13.41 -28.54
N THR A 279 -37.01 -12.63 -28.59
CA THR A 279 -38.29 -13.03 -29.16
C THR A 279 -38.16 -13.34 -30.66
N ALA A 280 -38.60 -14.52 -31.07
CA ALA A 280 -38.57 -14.93 -32.47
C ALA A 280 -39.32 -13.91 -33.36
N GLY A 281 -38.67 -13.43 -34.42
CA GLY A 281 -39.24 -12.44 -35.34
C GLY A 281 -39.15 -10.98 -34.88
N SER A 282 -38.69 -10.70 -33.66
CA SER A 282 -38.45 -9.31 -33.22
C SER A 282 -37.30 -8.68 -34.00
N THR A 283 -37.44 -7.38 -34.30
CA THR A 283 -36.40 -6.49 -34.85
C THR A 283 -36.02 -5.39 -33.86
N LYS A 284 -36.56 -5.45 -32.63
CA LYS A 284 -36.35 -4.41 -31.62
C LYS A 284 -34.90 -4.45 -31.12
N PRO A 285 -34.13 -3.35 -31.26
CA PRO A 285 -32.80 -3.27 -30.71
C PRO A 285 -32.85 -3.18 -29.19
N ILE A 286 -31.94 -3.87 -28.53
CA ILE A 286 -31.73 -3.85 -27.09
C ILE A 286 -30.23 -3.64 -26.79
N VAL A 287 -29.95 -3.12 -25.60
CA VAL A 287 -28.58 -3.00 -25.06
C VAL A 287 -28.52 -3.89 -23.82
N PRO A 288 -28.10 -5.16 -23.96
CA PRO A 288 -27.94 -6.06 -22.83
C PRO A 288 -26.95 -5.54 -21.79
N LYS A 289 -26.97 -6.16 -20.60
CA LYS A 289 -25.89 -5.96 -19.63
C LYS A 289 -24.57 -6.45 -20.25
N PRO A 290 -23.46 -5.72 -20.04
CA PRO A 290 -22.16 -6.15 -20.56
C PRO A 290 -21.75 -7.48 -19.95
N TYR A 291 -21.06 -8.31 -20.73
CA TYR A 291 -20.36 -9.47 -20.19
C TYR A 291 -19.08 -9.02 -19.49
N THR A 292 -18.78 -9.56 -18.32
CA THR A 292 -17.59 -9.16 -17.56
C THR A 292 -16.59 -10.29 -17.38
N ILE A 293 -15.30 -9.96 -17.42
CA ILE A 293 -14.19 -10.85 -17.07
C ILE A 293 -13.48 -10.27 -15.86
N ARG A 294 -13.24 -11.10 -14.84
CA ARG A 294 -12.63 -10.68 -13.58
C ARG A 294 -11.11 -10.67 -13.69
N LEU A 295 -10.48 -9.58 -13.24
CA LEU A 295 -9.02 -9.41 -13.19
C LEU A 295 -8.44 -9.61 -11.78
N GLY A 296 -9.27 -9.64 -10.74
CA GLY A 296 -8.80 -9.93 -9.39
C GLY A 296 -9.91 -10.45 -8.49
N THR A 297 -9.61 -10.55 -7.20
CA THR A 297 -10.60 -11.00 -6.21
C THR A 297 -11.65 -9.91 -6.03
N SER A 298 -12.92 -10.19 -6.29
CA SER A 298 -14.02 -9.42 -5.71
C SER A 298 -14.08 -9.83 -4.24
N TYR A 299 -14.00 -8.85 -3.34
CA TYR A 299 -13.99 -8.99 -1.88
C TYR A 299 -14.66 -10.28 -1.36
N GLY A 300 -13.85 -11.16 -0.77
CA GLY A 300 -14.23 -12.47 -0.24
C GLY A 300 -12.97 -13.31 -0.07
N ILE A 301 -12.53 -13.51 1.18
CA ILE A 301 -11.27 -14.20 1.53
C ILE A 301 -11.30 -15.68 1.10
N ASN A 302 -12.45 -16.19 0.66
CA ASN A 302 -12.71 -17.59 0.38
C ASN A 302 -13.27 -17.84 -1.03
N ASP A 303 -12.90 -17.04 -2.05
CA ASP A 303 -13.20 -17.39 -3.45
C ASP A 303 -12.10 -18.32 -4.00
N PRO A 304 -12.29 -19.66 -4.01
CA PRO A 304 -11.29 -20.59 -4.55
C PRO A 304 -11.06 -20.39 -6.05
N ASN A 305 -11.97 -19.68 -6.74
CA ASN A 305 -11.89 -19.39 -8.16
C ASN A 305 -11.37 -17.98 -8.45
N ALA A 306 -10.86 -17.26 -7.44
CA ALA A 306 -10.26 -15.95 -7.62
C ALA A 306 -9.16 -15.96 -8.71
N PRO A 307 -9.11 -14.93 -9.58
CA PRO A 307 -7.96 -14.75 -10.47
C PRO A 307 -6.72 -14.44 -9.63
N ARG A 308 -5.59 -15.09 -9.95
CA ARG A 308 -4.27 -14.72 -9.42
C ARG A 308 -3.77 -13.47 -10.12
N TYR A 309 -3.01 -12.66 -9.39
CA TYR A 309 -2.34 -11.50 -9.96
C TYR A 309 -1.14 -11.11 -9.10
N TYR A 310 -0.22 -10.36 -9.67
CA TYR A 310 0.90 -9.79 -8.93
C TYR A 310 1.33 -8.47 -9.56
N THR A 311 2.19 -7.74 -8.85
CA THR A 311 2.81 -6.52 -9.37
C THR A 311 4.30 -6.77 -9.57
N GLN A 312 4.77 -6.59 -10.79
CA GLN A 312 6.19 -6.47 -11.06
C GLN A 312 6.61 -5.03 -10.79
N ILE A 313 7.62 -4.83 -9.95
CA ILE A 313 8.18 -3.52 -9.62
C ILE A 313 9.69 -3.58 -9.78
N SER A 314 10.22 -2.61 -10.49
CA SER A 314 11.66 -2.46 -10.70
C SER A 314 12.04 -1.00 -10.57
N THR A 315 13.25 -0.74 -10.08
CA THR A 315 13.83 0.60 -10.11
C THR A 315 15.19 0.51 -10.75
N ASP A 316 15.39 1.33 -11.79
CA ASP A 316 16.72 1.63 -12.30
C ASP A 316 17.38 2.62 -11.35
N LEU A 317 18.12 2.08 -10.38
CA LEU A 317 18.75 2.86 -9.33
C LEU A 317 19.92 3.68 -9.90
N LYS A 318 19.98 4.97 -9.58
CA LYS A 318 21.11 5.83 -9.93
C LYS A 318 22.26 5.66 -8.94
N ALA A 319 23.47 6.03 -9.36
CA ALA A 319 24.59 6.14 -8.42
C ALA A 319 24.28 7.17 -7.31
N PRO A 320 24.66 6.91 -6.05
CA PRO A 320 25.40 5.74 -5.57
C PRO A 320 24.53 4.52 -5.20
N PHE A 321 23.20 4.58 -5.36
CA PHE A 321 22.27 3.51 -4.96
C PHE A 321 22.28 2.28 -5.88
N ASN A 322 22.78 2.40 -7.11
CA ASN A 322 22.93 1.27 -8.04
C ASN A 322 23.76 0.10 -7.47
N GLN A 323 24.65 0.35 -6.50
CA GLN A 323 25.40 -0.72 -5.84
C GLN A 323 24.53 -1.62 -4.94
N LEU A 324 23.32 -1.19 -4.56
CA LEU A 324 22.40 -1.95 -3.71
C LEU A 324 21.82 -3.19 -4.40
N VAL A 325 22.03 -3.34 -5.72
CA VAL A 325 21.72 -4.59 -6.44
C VAL A 325 22.50 -5.77 -5.83
N ASP A 326 23.67 -5.51 -5.26
CA ASP A 326 24.32 -6.44 -4.33
C ASP A 326 23.75 -6.25 -2.92
N GLY A 327 22.91 -7.21 -2.48
CA GLY A 327 22.24 -7.15 -1.18
C GLY A 327 23.17 -7.12 0.05
N THR A 328 24.48 -7.33 -0.13
CA THR A 328 25.47 -7.17 0.96
C THR A 328 25.93 -5.72 1.15
N LYS A 329 25.64 -4.84 0.18
CA LYS A 329 26.04 -3.44 0.22
C LYS A 329 25.05 -2.59 1.00
N SER A 330 25.56 -1.49 1.54
CA SER A 330 24.76 -0.39 2.07
C SER A 330 25.30 0.93 1.54
N VAL A 331 24.44 1.95 1.50
CA VAL A 331 24.77 3.27 0.95
C VAL A 331 24.50 4.34 1.99
N SER A 332 25.52 5.14 2.26
CA SER A 332 25.41 6.40 2.98
C SER A 332 25.75 7.52 2.00
N VAL A 333 24.95 8.58 1.97
CA VAL A 333 25.15 9.74 1.10
C VAL A 333 25.64 10.95 1.90
N ALA A 334 26.33 11.87 1.24
CA ALA A 334 26.98 13.02 1.89
C ALA A 334 26.01 13.93 2.67
N ASP A 335 24.75 14.00 2.25
CA ASP A 335 23.70 14.79 2.94
C ASP A 335 23.18 14.12 4.21
N ASN A 336 23.80 13.01 4.65
CA ASN A 336 23.43 12.23 5.83
C ASN A 336 21.94 11.87 5.85
N VAL A 337 21.40 11.42 4.71
CA VAL A 337 20.04 10.88 4.63
C VAL A 337 20.07 9.38 4.34
N THR A 338 19.00 8.71 4.75
CA THR A 338 18.76 7.31 4.41
C THR A 338 17.29 7.11 4.04
N TYR A 339 17.01 6.08 3.26
CA TYR A 339 15.71 5.84 2.66
C TYR A 339 15.09 4.58 3.23
N MET A 340 13.77 4.61 3.39
CA MET A 340 12.96 3.42 3.50
C MET A 340 11.74 3.56 2.59
N GLN A 341 11.41 2.52 1.84
CA GLN A 341 10.33 2.56 0.85
C GLN A 341 9.61 1.21 0.74
N GLU A 342 8.29 1.27 0.75
CA GLU A 342 7.41 0.13 0.51
C GLU A 342 7.50 -0.35 -0.94
N GLY A 343 7.20 -1.64 -1.18
CA GLY A 343 7.16 -2.25 -2.51
C GLY A 343 8.52 -2.51 -3.17
N LEU A 344 9.47 -1.57 -3.05
CA LEU A 344 10.84 -1.71 -3.59
C LEU A 344 11.79 -2.47 -2.66
N GLY A 345 11.46 -2.57 -1.37
CA GLY A 345 12.34 -3.21 -0.39
C GLY A 345 13.51 -2.34 0.05
N LEU A 346 13.50 -1.02 -0.22
CA LEU A 346 14.48 -0.13 0.39
C LEU A 346 14.21 -0.01 1.88
N ALA A 347 15.25 -0.15 2.69
CA ALA A 347 15.17 0.00 4.13
C ALA A 347 16.39 0.69 4.69
N THR A 348 16.26 1.15 5.93
CA THR A 348 17.35 1.79 6.66
C THR A 348 17.97 0.79 7.64
N LYS A 349 19.24 0.49 7.44
CA LYS A 349 20.08 -0.23 8.40
C LYS A 349 20.51 0.73 9.51
N LEU A 350 20.47 0.27 10.75
CA LEU A 350 20.81 1.00 11.97
C LEU A 350 21.86 0.23 12.79
N GLU A 351 23.01 0.86 13.03
CA GLU A 351 24.09 0.34 13.85
C GLU A 351 24.26 1.20 15.10
N ILE A 352 23.78 0.69 16.23
CA ILE A 352 23.77 1.39 17.52
C ILE A 352 25.16 1.30 18.15
N GLN A 353 25.81 2.45 18.32
CA GLN A 353 27.17 2.53 18.85
C GLN A 353 27.16 2.46 20.39
N GLY A 354 28.23 1.90 20.98
CA GLY A 354 28.45 1.93 22.43
C GLY A 354 27.63 0.94 23.26
N LEU A 355 26.90 0.00 22.64
CA LEU A 355 26.13 -1.02 23.38
C LEU A 355 27.01 -1.97 24.19
N GLU A 356 28.22 -2.30 23.74
CA GLU A 356 29.16 -3.14 24.50
C GLU A 356 29.62 -2.45 25.79
N ALA A 357 29.85 -1.14 25.74
CA ALA A 357 30.18 -0.36 26.93
C ALA A 357 28.99 -0.31 27.92
N LEU A 358 27.76 -0.21 27.41
CA LEU A 358 26.55 -0.29 28.24
C LEU A 358 26.40 -1.67 28.88
N LYS A 359 26.67 -2.75 28.14
CA LYS A 359 26.63 -4.13 28.64
C LYS A 359 27.60 -4.37 29.79
N ALA A 360 28.75 -3.71 29.77
CA ALA A 360 29.74 -3.80 30.85
C ALA A 360 29.31 -3.10 32.16
N GLN A 361 28.25 -2.29 32.14
CA GLN A 361 27.76 -1.54 33.31
C GLN A 361 26.69 -2.33 34.08
N SER A 362 27.11 -3.37 34.81
CA SER A 362 26.21 -4.25 35.59
C SER A 362 25.40 -3.54 36.69
N ALA A 363 25.83 -2.35 37.10
CA ALA A 363 25.15 -1.54 38.11
C ALA A 363 24.02 -0.65 37.54
N LEU A 364 23.72 -0.71 36.24
CA LEU A 364 22.64 0.07 35.64
C LEU A 364 21.41 -0.79 35.36
N ALA A 365 20.27 -0.38 35.93
CA ALA A 365 18.96 -0.86 35.54
C ALA A 365 18.43 0.01 34.39
N ILE A 366 18.11 -0.59 33.24
CA ILE A 366 17.48 0.11 32.12
C ILE A 366 15.98 0.23 32.38
N ASN A 367 15.47 1.44 32.51
CA ASN A 367 14.04 1.70 32.76
C ASN A 367 13.25 1.90 31.47
N ARG A 368 13.85 2.60 30.49
CA ARG A 368 13.25 2.87 29.19
C ARG A 368 14.32 3.00 28.13
N ALA A 369 14.09 2.46 26.95
CA ALA A 369 14.90 2.71 25.77
C ALA A 369 13.99 3.06 24.59
N GLU A 370 14.25 4.19 23.94
CA GLU A 370 13.43 4.71 22.85
C GLU A 370 14.31 5.08 21.66
N LEU A 371 13.98 4.50 20.50
CA LEU A 371 14.65 4.80 19.24
C LEU A 371 13.87 5.92 18.55
N ILE A 372 14.54 7.05 18.31
CA ILE A 372 13.96 8.25 17.69
C ILE A 372 14.62 8.42 16.33
N ILE A 373 13.79 8.50 15.29
CA ILE A 373 14.22 8.51 13.88
C ILE A 373 13.61 9.73 13.20
N PRO A 374 14.30 10.88 13.17
CA PRO A 374 13.79 12.09 12.53
C PRO A 374 13.63 11.92 11.01
N ILE A 375 12.61 12.57 10.44
CA ILE A 375 12.35 12.59 9.00
C ILE A 375 12.87 13.91 8.43
N LYS A 376 13.53 13.85 7.27
CA LYS A 376 13.92 15.05 6.54
C LYS A 376 12.68 15.65 5.86
N SER A 377 12.38 16.92 6.12
CA SER A 377 11.15 17.58 5.65
C SER A 377 11.02 17.68 4.12
N SER A 378 12.13 17.63 3.39
CA SER A 378 12.20 17.73 1.93
C SER A 378 12.19 16.36 1.22
N GLY A 379 11.10 15.58 1.31
CA GLY A 379 11.08 14.23 0.73
C GLY A 379 9.78 13.67 0.18
N THR A 380 8.62 14.30 0.43
CA THR A 380 7.31 13.66 0.27
C THR A 380 6.55 14.02 -1.02
N ILE A 381 7.18 14.71 -1.97
CA ILE A 381 6.49 15.23 -3.16
C ILE A 381 5.95 14.09 -4.04
N LEU A 382 6.74 13.03 -4.23
CA LEU A 382 6.39 11.91 -5.11
C LEU A 382 5.72 10.76 -4.35
N PHE A 383 6.07 10.59 -3.08
CA PHE A 383 5.66 9.46 -2.25
C PHE A 383 5.34 9.98 -0.84
N PRO A 384 4.18 9.63 -0.27
CA PRO A 384 3.87 9.99 1.10
C PRO A 384 4.70 9.14 2.07
N ASN A 385 4.88 9.62 3.30
CA ASN A 385 5.55 8.87 4.36
C ASN A 385 4.72 7.62 4.74
N PRO A 386 5.35 6.46 4.97
CA PRO A 386 4.70 5.33 5.63
C PRO A 386 4.20 5.76 7.01
N THR A 387 3.00 5.35 7.39
CA THR A 387 2.41 5.69 8.71
C THR A 387 3.01 4.85 9.84
N GLN A 388 3.70 3.77 9.48
CA GLN A 388 4.35 2.85 10.40
C GLN A 388 5.58 2.19 9.75
N ALA A 389 6.44 1.63 10.58
CA ALA A 389 7.52 0.74 10.19
C ALA A 389 7.76 -0.32 11.27
N PHE A 390 8.72 -1.21 11.04
CA PHE A 390 9.06 -2.34 11.90
C PHE A 390 10.58 -2.49 11.97
N LEU A 391 11.07 -3.00 13.11
CA LEU A 391 12.49 -3.25 13.34
C LEU A 391 12.80 -4.74 13.18
N TYR A 392 13.61 -5.06 12.20
CA TYR A 392 14.12 -6.40 11.94
C TYR A 392 15.54 -6.56 12.47
N GLU A 393 15.87 -7.73 12.99
CA GLU A 393 17.25 -8.10 13.29
C GLU A 393 17.92 -8.63 12.02
N ILE A 394 19.07 -8.05 11.65
CA ILE A 394 19.80 -8.44 10.45
C ILE A 394 21.24 -8.85 10.77
N ASN A 395 21.79 -9.74 9.96
CA ASN A 395 23.20 -10.12 10.03
C ASN A 395 24.11 -9.14 9.26
N ALA A 396 25.42 -9.40 9.30
CA ALA A 396 26.43 -8.57 8.64
C ALA A 396 26.30 -8.51 7.10
N LYS A 397 25.49 -9.40 6.50
CA LYS A 397 25.17 -9.44 5.06
C LYS A 397 23.80 -8.84 4.75
N ASN A 398 23.23 -8.05 5.68
CA ASN A 398 21.92 -7.42 5.58
C ASN A 398 20.74 -8.41 5.38
N ARG A 399 20.88 -9.66 5.82
CA ARG A 399 19.80 -10.65 5.78
C ARG A 399 19.06 -10.69 7.10
N VAL A 400 17.73 -10.72 7.03
CA VAL A 400 16.86 -10.89 8.20
C VAL A 400 17.18 -12.22 8.87
N LEU A 401 17.51 -12.17 10.16
CA LEU A 401 17.74 -13.35 10.95
C LEU A 401 16.43 -14.11 11.16
N GLN A 402 16.51 -15.43 11.30
CA GLN A 402 15.37 -16.30 11.54
C GLN A 402 15.48 -16.93 12.93
N ARG A 403 14.34 -17.28 13.53
CA ARG A 403 14.27 -18.13 14.72
C ARG A 403 13.14 -19.16 14.57
N THR A 404 13.23 -20.25 15.32
CA THR A 404 12.14 -21.22 15.41
C THR A 404 11.26 -20.87 16.60
N VAL A 405 9.98 -20.65 16.36
CA VAL A 405 8.96 -20.50 17.41
C VAL A 405 7.97 -21.65 17.27
N ASN A 406 7.92 -22.51 18.29
CA ASN A 406 7.23 -23.80 18.25
C ASN A 406 7.75 -24.68 17.10
N ILE A 407 7.03 -24.73 15.97
CA ILE A 407 7.38 -25.51 14.78
C ILE A 407 7.64 -24.65 13.53
N SER A 408 7.48 -23.32 13.64
CA SER A 408 7.56 -22.40 12.51
C SER A 408 8.89 -21.65 12.53
N SER A 409 9.56 -21.56 11.39
CA SER A 409 10.64 -20.60 11.17
C SER A 409 10.03 -19.23 10.92
N VAL A 410 10.43 -18.25 11.71
CA VAL A 410 9.91 -16.88 11.65
C VAL A 410 11.03 -15.87 11.65
N GLU A 411 10.76 -14.75 10.97
CA GLU A 411 11.65 -13.60 10.93
C GLU A 411 11.83 -13.01 12.32
N ARG A 412 13.07 -12.65 12.65
CA ARG A 412 13.39 -12.01 13.92
C ARG A 412 13.07 -10.52 13.83
N ILE A 413 11.94 -10.15 14.43
CA ILE A 413 11.43 -8.79 14.54
C ILE A 413 11.43 -8.39 16.02
N VAL A 414 11.77 -7.14 16.30
CA VAL A 414 11.64 -6.55 17.65
C VAL A 414 10.17 -6.58 18.07
N GLN A 415 9.90 -7.15 19.24
CA GLN A 415 8.54 -7.21 19.79
C GLN A 415 8.24 -5.97 20.63
N THR A 416 6.96 -5.64 20.77
CA THR A 416 6.49 -4.53 21.60
C THR A 416 6.98 -4.65 23.03
N ASN A 417 7.10 -3.51 23.72
CA ASN A 417 7.61 -3.48 25.09
C ASN A 417 6.80 -4.40 26.01
N LEU A 418 7.48 -5.10 26.93
CA LEU A 418 6.93 -6.13 27.84
C LEU A 418 6.47 -7.43 27.19
N ALA A 419 6.46 -7.56 25.86
CA ALA A 419 6.24 -8.83 25.20
C ALA A 419 7.48 -9.73 25.26
N ASN A 420 7.29 -11.05 25.08
CA ASN A 420 8.40 -11.99 24.98
C ASN A 420 9.28 -11.64 23.76
N PRO A 421 10.56 -11.25 23.94
CA PRO A 421 11.43 -10.82 22.84
C PRO A 421 11.82 -11.96 21.89
N LEU A 422 11.62 -13.22 22.30
CA LEU A 422 11.78 -14.42 21.48
C LEU A 422 10.48 -14.90 20.83
N GLY A 423 9.36 -14.20 21.05
CA GLY A 423 8.05 -14.54 20.54
C GLY A 423 7.79 -14.15 19.09
N GLN A 424 6.52 -14.26 18.68
CA GLN A 424 6.00 -13.85 17.38
C GLN A 424 4.64 -13.15 17.53
N GLY A 425 4.27 -12.31 16.55
CA GLY A 425 2.92 -11.75 16.42
C GLY A 425 2.62 -10.53 17.30
N ASN A 426 3.61 -10.02 18.04
CA ASN A 426 3.49 -8.79 18.83
C ASN A 426 4.58 -7.80 18.41
N GLU A 427 4.74 -7.59 17.11
CA GLU A 427 5.80 -6.72 16.56
C GLU A 427 5.70 -5.29 17.09
N ALA A 428 6.84 -4.71 17.46
CA ALA A 428 6.91 -3.31 17.83
C ALA A 428 6.65 -2.43 16.60
N VAL A 429 5.65 -1.56 16.70
CA VAL A 429 5.30 -0.61 15.64
C VAL A 429 6.16 0.65 15.82
N VAL A 430 6.91 0.99 14.77
CA VAL A 430 7.64 2.24 14.65
C VAL A 430 6.67 3.29 14.13
N THR A 431 6.13 4.10 15.04
CA THR A 431 4.99 4.99 14.79
C THR A 431 5.45 6.33 14.24
N LEU A 432 4.77 6.81 13.19
CA LEU A 432 4.94 8.18 12.69
C LEU A 432 4.27 9.19 13.63
N PHE A 433 5.04 10.19 14.06
CA PHE A 433 4.53 11.40 14.68
C PHE A 433 4.65 12.55 13.67
N ASP A 434 3.51 13.13 13.28
CA ASP A 434 3.43 14.22 12.31
C ASP A 434 2.84 15.47 12.98
N PHE A 435 3.71 16.39 13.39
CA PHE A 435 3.34 17.66 14.03
C PHE A 435 3.40 18.84 13.06
N GLY A 436 3.52 18.57 11.75
CA GLY A 436 3.65 19.59 10.72
C GLY A 436 4.80 19.30 9.75
N PRO A 437 4.98 20.14 8.72
CA PRO A 437 5.90 19.86 7.60
C PRO A 437 7.37 19.67 8.04
N ASP A 438 7.82 20.41 9.04
CA ASP A 438 9.22 20.39 9.52
C ASP A 438 9.43 19.61 10.82
N ASN A 439 8.36 19.08 11.43
CA ASN A 439 8.43 18.34 12.68
C ASN A 439 7.74 16.98 12.52
N LYS A 440 8.49 16.04 11.91
CA LYS A 440 8.07 14.66 11.75
C LYS A 440 9.20 13.71 12.15
N TYR A 441 8.84 12.68 12.90
CA TYR A 441 9.79 11.64 13.29
C TYR A 441 9.05 10.33 13.51
N TYR A 442 9.78 9.23 13.41
CA TYR A 442 9.31 7.96 13.93
C TYR A 442 9.86 7.72 15.33
N SER A 443 9.07 7.05 16.17
CA SER A 443 9.55 6.57 17.46
C SER A 443 9.04 5.17 17.79
N VAL A 444 9.85 4.43 18.55
CA VAL A 444 9.51 3.12 19.10
C VAL A 444 10.22 2.88 20.43
N VAL A 445 9.49 2.34 21.40
CA VAL A 445 10.06 1.89 22.68
C VAL A 445 10.56 0.45 22.53
N ILE A 446 11.85 0.23 22.85
CA ILE A 446 12.55 -1.06 22.70
C ILE A 446 13.20 -1.53 24.00
N THR A 447 12.69 -1.10 25.16
CA THR A 447 13.29 -1.40 26.48
C THR A 447 13.52 -2.89 26.70
N THR A 448 12.47 -3.73 26.56
CA THR A 448 12.58 -5.18 26.75
C THR A 448 13.56 -5.82 25.76
N TYR A 449 13.59 -5.34 24.52
CA TYR A 449 14.54 -5.80 23.52
C TYR A 449 15.98 -5.47 23.90
N LEU A 450 16.26 -4.23 24.30
CA LEU A 450 17.59 -3.80 24.69
C LEU A 450 18.08 -4.57 25.92
N GLN A 451 17.23 -4.75 26.94
CA GLN A 451 17.56 -5.54 28.13
C GLN A 451 17.93 -6.99 27.75
N ALA A 452 17.12 -7.65 26.90
CA ALA A 452 17.39 -9.00 26.43
C ALA A 452 18.67 -9.08 25.57
N TYR A 453 18.94 -8.07 24.73
CA TYR A 453 20.17 -7.96 23.94
C TYR A 453 21.41 -7.88 24.85
N LEU A 454 21.39 -6.98 25.84
CA LEU A 454 22.50 -6.80 26.78
C LEU A 454 22.72 -8.05 27.65
N ALA A 455 21.65 -8.74 28.04
CA ALA A 455 21.70 -10.00 28.77
C ALA A 455 22.04 -11.23 27.91
N ASN A 456 22.29 -11.06 26.60
CA ASN A 456 22.56 -12.13 25.65
C ASN A 456 21.45 -13.21 25.59
N GLN A 457 20.19 -12.79 25.68
CA GLN A 457 19.01 -13.66 25.72
C GLN A 457 18.31 -13.80 24.36
N LEU A 458 18.86 -13.21 23.29
CA LEU A 458 18.26 -13.19 21.95
C LEU A 458 18.79 -14.30 21.01
N GLY A 459 19.74 -15.12 21.47
CA GLY A 459 20.42 -16.11 20.64
C GLY A 459 21.59 -15.51 19.87
N GLU A 460 21.73 -15.82 18.57
CA GLU A 460 22.73 -15.17 17.70
C GLU A 460 22.56 -13.65 17.77
N GLN A 461 23.65 -12.93 18.02
CA GLN A 461 23.65 -11.48 18.16
C GLN A 461 23.47 -10.82 16.78
N ALA A 462 22.48 -9.94 16.67
CA ALA A 462 22.24 -9.19 15.44
C ALA A 462 23.41 -8.24 15.16
N ALA A 463 23.81 -8.11 13.90
CA ALA A 463 24.84 -7.16 13.50
C ALA A 463 24.29 -5.72 13.46
N ALA A 464 23.00 -5.59 13.12
CA ALA A 464 22.30 -4.30 13.04
C ALA A 464 20.79 -4.52 13.17
N LEU A 465 20.07 -3.41 13.37
CA LEU A 465 18.62 -3.36 13.15
C LEU A 465 18.33 -2.84 11.74
N MET A 466 17.21 -3.25 11.16
CA MET A 466 16.70 -2.71 9.91
C MET A 466 15.30 -2.14 10.13
N VAL A 467 15.11 -0.87 9.78
CA VAL A 467 13.82 -0.20 9.73
C VAL A 467 13.18 -0.47 8.38
N SER A 468 12.11 -1.24 8.37
CA SER A 468 11.32 -1.57 7.17
C SER A 468 9.89 -1.03 7.31
N PRO A 469 9.34 -0.33 6.31
CA PRO A 469 7.99 0.23 6.39
C PRO A 469 6.88 -0.82 6.32
N VAL A 470 7.23 -2.05 5.91
CA VAL A 470 6.29 -3.18 5.80
C VAL A 470 6.80 -4.40 6.55
N LEU A 471 5.84 -5.17 7.08
CA LEU A 471 6.08 -6.57 7.38
C LEU A 471 6.22 -7.33 6.06
N ARG A 472 7.28 -8.10 5.89
CA ARG A 472 7.52 -8.89 4.65
C ARG A 472 6.46 -9.95 4.37
N ARG A 473 5.69 -10.34 5.39
CA ARG A 473 4.52 -11.23 5.29
C ARG A 473 3.18 -10.50 5.06
N SER A 474 3.19 -9.18 4.94
CA SER A 474 1.99 -8.38 4.69
C SER A 474 1.56 -8.51 3.22
N LEU A 475 0.24 -8.51 2.99
CA LEU A 475 -0.32 -8.39 1.64
C LEU A 475 -0.50 -6.92 1.21
N THR A 476 -0.11 -5.95 2.05
CA THR A 476 -0.22 -4.53 1.69
C THR A 476 0.87 -4.17 0.68
N LEU A 477 0.49 -3.59 -0.45
CA LEU A 477 1.41 -3.14 -1.49
C LEU A 477 1.19 -1.66 -1.82
N ASN A 478 2.18 -0.85 -1.46
CA ASN A 478 2.19 0.57 -1.74
C ASN A 478 3.65 1.01 -2.02
N LEU A 479 3.89 2.30 -2.30
CA LEU A 479 5.22 2.87 -2.57
C LEU A 479 5.58 4.01 -1.62
N ASN A 480 4.94 4.06 -0.46
CA ASN A 480 5.20 5.08 0.54
C ASN A 480 6.69 5.08 0.90
N ARG A 481 7.26 6.28 1.03
CA ARG A 481 8.69 6.48 1.26
C ARG A 481 8.93 7.57 2.26
N SER A 482 9.87 7.32 3.16
CA SER A 482 10.44 8.34 4.03
C SER A 482 11.92 8.53 3.75
N ILE A 483 12.33 9.80 3.77
CA ILE A 483 13.74 10.20 3.80
C ILE A 483 14.05 10.53 5.26
N LEU A 484 14.95 9.78 5.86
CA LEU A 484 15.28 9.89 7.28
C LEU A 484 16.56 10.72 7.44
N ASP A 485 16.61 11.55 8.47
CA ASP A 485 17.80 12.32 8.84
C ASP A 485 18.77 11.41 9.60
N ALA A 486 19.68 10.76 8.86
CA ALA A 486 20.57 9.73 9.37
C ALA A 486 21.50 10.26 10.48
N GLN A 487 21.86 11.55 10.46
CA GLN A 487 22.77 12.14 11.45
C GLN A 487 22.12 12.27 12.83
N ASN A 488 20.80 12.45 12.87
CA ASN A 488 20.04 12.74 14.09
C ASN A 488 19.29 11.52 14.65
N ILE A 489 19.47 10.32 14.04
CA ILE A 489 18.92 9.08 14.60
C ILE A 489 19.65 8.74 15.89
N LYS A 490 18.90 8.47 16.94
CA LYS A 490 19.45 8.17 18.27
C LYS A 490 18.64 7.15 19.03
N LEU A 491 19.33 6.38 19.86
CA LEU A 491 18.73 5.56 20.91
C LEU A 491 18.87 6.30 22.23
N ARG A 492 17.76 6.75 22.80
CA ARG A 492 17.73 7.34 24.14
C ARG A 492 17.47 6.26 25.18
N VAL A 493 18.37 6.13 26.15
CA VAL A 493 18.27 5.13 27.22
C VAL A 493 18.16 5.84 28.56
N TYR A 494 17.07 5.59 29.27
CA TYR A 494 16.84 6.00 30.65
C TYR A 494 17.25 4.85 31.58
N SER A 495 18.12 5.14 32.53
CA SER A 495 18.66 4.15 33.47
C SER A 495 18.73 4.68 34.89
N SER A 496 18.74 3.77 35.85
CA SER A 496 18.96 4.05 37.27
C SER A 496 20.13 3.22 37.79
N LYS A 497 20.88 3.79 38.72
CA LYS A 497 21.96 3.06 39.41
C LYS A 497 21.38 2.12 40.46
N LEU A 498 21.70 0.83 40.34
CA LEU A 498 21.47 -0.19 41.36
C LEU A 498 22.44 0.07 42.52
N ARG A 499 21.92 0.10 43.75
CA ARG A 499 22.71 0.33 44.96
C ARG A 499 23.56 -0.88 45.34
#